data_AF-A0A3B3Z6U8-F1
#
_entry.id   AF-A0A3B3Z6U8-F1
#
_cell.length_a   1.000
_cell.length_b   1.000
_cell.length_c   1.000
_cell.angle_alpha   90.00
_cell.angle_beta   90.00
_cell.angle_gamma   90.00
#
_symmetry.space_group_name_H-M   'P 1'
#
loop_
_entity.id
_entity.type
_entity.pdbx_description
1 polymer ?
#
loop_
_entity_poly.entity_id
_entity_poly.type
_entity_poly.pdbx_seq_one_letter_code
_entity_poly.pdbx_strand_id
1 'polypeptide(L)'
;TLWRDCRKLPSVKTATATAPTEMRRKNRYKNIVPFDTTRVLLGKDGGYINANFINMPVKDEDFMYIACQGPLPTTLGDFWQMVWEQKSNVIAMMTQEVEGGKVKCQRYWPDTPRTAEMVDDRLEITLIKDQHLDNFVIRLIEVKDIQVSDESPFINITAVGTLYLNYYFLVRLMKFSV
;
A
#
# COMPACT_ATOMS: atom_id res chain seq x y z
N THR A 1 7.17 -3.76 30.11
CA THR A 1 6.19 -3.86 29.02
C THR A 1 6.95 -3.74 27.72
N LEU A 2 6.60 -4.56 26.71
CA LEU A 2 7.25 -4.58 25.37
C LEU A 2 7.56 -3.17 24.81
N TRP A 3 6.71 -2.19 25.11
CA TRP A 3 6.88 -0.79 24.75
C TRP A 3 8.13 -0.08 25.33
N ARG A 4 8.60 -0.45 26.53
CA ARG A 4 9.83 0.11 27.12
C ARG A 4 11.10 -0.37 26.42
N ASP A 5 11.05 -1.57 25.85
CA ASP A 5 12.20 -2.17 25.15
C ASP A 5 12.32 -1.67 23.71
N CYS A 6 11.21 -1.31 23.05
CA CYS A 6 11.25 -0.65 21.73
C CYS A 6 12.04 0.67 21.71
N ARG A 7 12.09 1.42 22.84
CA ARG A 7 12.86 2.68 22.92
C ARG A 7 14.37 2.48 22.99
N LYS A 8 14.82 1.26 23.26
CA LYS A 8 16.25 0.90 23.31
C LYS A 8 16.77 0.44 21.95
N LEU A 9 15.89 0.30 20.94
CA LEU A 9 16.30 -0.05 19.60
C LEU A 9 17.13 1.09 18.99
N PRO A 10 18.22 0.76 18.29
CA PRO A 10 19.07 1.78 17.66
C PRO A 10 18.26 2.60 16.66
N SER A 11 18.49 3.92 16.67
CA SER A 11 17.92 4.83 15.69
C SER A 11 18.46 4.51 14.30
N VAL A 12 17.58 4.04 13.40
CA VAL A 12 17.90 3.77 11.99
C VAL A 12 17.78 5.05 11.18
N LYS A 13 18.65 5.24 10.18
CA LYS A 13 18.62 6.41 9.28
C LYS A 13 17.31 6.46 8.49
N THR A 14 16.51 7.48 8.76
CA THR A 14 15.28 7.81 8.04
C THR A 14 15.55 8.83 6.95
N ALA A 15 14.71 8.87 5.91
CA ALA A 15 14.82 9.78 4.75
C ALA A 15 14.77 11.30 5.07
N THR A 16 14.80 11.70 6.34
CA THR A 16 14.28 12.98 6.82
C THR A 16 15.26 14.15 6.79
N ALA A 17 16.56 13.95 6.52
CA ALA A 17 17.52 15.07 6.58
C ALA A 17 17.67 15.85 5.27
N THR A 18 17.44 15.23 4.10
CA THR A 18 17.76 15.82 2.78
C THR A 18 16.70 15.59 1.70
N ALA A 19 15.56 14.96 2.01
CA ALA A 19 14.53 14.69 1.01
C ALA A 19 13.98 15.99 0.37
N PRO A 20 14.01 16.12 -0.97
CA PRO A 20 13.40 17.23 -1.71
C PRO A 20 11.96 17.50 -1.29
N THR A 21 11.53 18.77 -1.39
CA THR A 21 10.17 19.23 -1.03
C THR A 21 9.05 18.37 -1.62
N GLU A 22 9.26 17.82 -2.82
CA GLU A 22 8.32 16.93 -3.51
C GLU A 22 8.05 15.63 -2.75
N MET A 23 9.06 15.00 -2.14
CA MET A 23 8.87 13.80 -1.31
C MET A 23 8.06 14.09 -0.05
N ARG A 24 8.22 15.30 0.52
CA ARG A 24 7.49 15.71 1.73
C ARG A 24 6.00 15.84 1.47
N ARG A 25 5.59 16.25 0.26
CA ARG A 25 4.19 16.34 -0.16
C ARG A 25 3.54 14.98 -0.34
N LYS A 26 4.33 13.95 -0.67
CA LYS A 26 3.86 12.56 -0.78
C LYS A 26 3.70 11.86 0.58
N ASN A 27 4.06 12.50 1.70
CA ASN A 27 3.91 11.95 3.05
C ASN A 27 2.62 12.43 3.72
N ARG A 28 1.76 11.48 4.14
CA ARG A 28 0.54 11.81 4.90
C ARG A 28 0.85 12.47 6.24
N TYR A 29 1.91 12.02 6.91
CA TYR A 29 2.38 12.58 8.17
C TYR A 29 3.83 13.04 8.04
N LYS A 30 4.12 14.29 8.41
CA LYS A 30 5.46 14.89 8.29
C LYS A 30 6.54 14.15 9.09
N ASN A 31 6.14 13.49 10.17
CA ASN A 31 7.00 12.78 11.11
C ASN A 31 7.04 11.27 10.89
N ILE A 32 6.32 10.74 9.88
CA ILE A 32 6.35 9.32 9.53
C ILE A 32 6.89 9.22 8.11
N VAL A 33 8.16 8.83 8.00
CA VAL A 33 8.88 8.72 6.72
C VAL A 33 9.55 7.36 6.64
N PRO A 34 9.76 6.82 5.43
CA PRO A 34 10.37 5.52 5.27
C PRO A 34 11.87 5.55 5.60
N PHE A 35 12.42 4.39 5.94
CA PHE A 35 13.87 4.19 6.04
C PHE A 35 14.49 4.12 4.65
N ASP A 36 15.64 4.78 4.44
CA ASP A 36 16.28 4.84 3.13
C ASP A 36 16.75 3.47 2.63
N THR A 37 17.19 2.61 3.54
CA THR A 37 17.79 1.30 3.23
C THR A 37 16.78 0.26 2.79
N THR A 38 15.50 0.41 3.16
CA THR A 38 14.45 -0.56 2.86
C THR A 38 13.27 0.06 2.13
N ARG A 39 13.37 1.31 1.67
CA ARG A 39 12.25 1.98 0.99
C ARG A 39 11.95 1.30 -0.33
N VAL A 40 10.67 1.31 -0.71
CA VAL A 40 10.27 0.89 -2.06
C VAL A 40 10.58 2.02 -3.04
N LEU A 41 11.16 1.68 -4.19
CA LEU A 41 11.46 2.59 -5.29
C LEU A 41 10.43 2.37 -6.40
N LEU A 42 9.92 3.44 -6.99
CA LEU A 42 8.96 3.36 -8.11
C LEU A 42 9.65 3.60 -9.45
N GLY A 43 9.35 2.75 -10.43
CA GLY A 43 9.85 2.89 -11.80
C GLY A 43 11.38 2.77 -11.90
N LYS A 44 11.88 3.02 -13.12
CA LYS A 44 13.32 2.93 -13.41
C LYS A 44 14.12 4.09 -12.83
N ASP A 45 13.49 5.26 -12.69
CA ASP A 45 14.14 6.50 -12.25
C ASP A 45 14.21 6.63 -10.71
N GLY A 46 13.72 5.63 -9.96
CA GLY A 46 13.83 5.61 -8.50
C GLY A 46 12.87 6.58 -7.79
N GLY A 47 11.63 6.66 -8.28
CA GLY A 47 10.56 7.46 -7.72
C GLY A 47 10.28 7.17 -6.24
N TYR A 48 9.69 8.15 -5.56
CA TYR A 48 9.41 8.07 -4.13
C TYR A 48 7.96 7.69 -3.83
N ILE A 49 7.82 6.71 -2.94
CA ILE A 49 6.60 6.38 -2.21
C ILE A 49 6.95 6.16 -0.73
N ASN A 50 6.05 6.53 0.17
CA ASN A 50 6.22 6.25 1.60
C ASN A 50 5.86 4.80 1.90
N ALA A 51 6.80 3.92 1.61
CA ALA A 51 6.71 2.48 1.79
C ALA A 51 8.08 1.87 2.10
N ASN A 52 8.09 0.79 2.89
CA ASN A 52 9.27 -0.01 3.19
C ASN A 52 9.00 -1.49 3.00
N PHE A 53 9.98 -2.22 2.49
CA PHE A 53 10.03 -3.67 2.57
C PHE A 53 10.24 -4.11 4.01
N ILE A 54 9.51 -5.14 4.42
CA ILE A 54 9.64 -5.83 5.70
C ILE A 54 9.84 -7.30 5.38
N ASN A 55 10.97 -7.87 5.81
CA ASN A 55 11.16 -9.31 5.82
C ASN A 55 10.84 -9.84 7.21
N MET A 56 9.97 -10.85 7.29
CA MET A 56 9.57 -11.49 8.53
C MET A 56 9.92 -12.99 8.47
N PRO A 57 11.05 -13.40 9.07
CA PRO A 57 11.37 -14.80 9.21
C PRO A 57 10.40 -15.46 10.19
N VAL A 58 9.73 -16.54 9.77
CA VAL A 58 8.83 -17.37 10.57
C VAL A 58 9.24 -18.82 10.39
N LYS A 59 9.89 -19.37 11.42
CA LYS A 59 10.51 -20.70 11.37
C LYS A 59 11.54 -20.75 10.23
N ASP A 60 11.32 -21.63 9.25
CA ASP A 60 12.21 -21.88 8.11
C ASP A 60 11.76 -21.14 6.85
N GLU A 61 10.76 -20.25 6.97
CA GLU A 61 10.21 -19.48 5.85
C GLU A 61 10.41 -17.97 6.08
N ASP A 62 10.74 -17.25 5.00
CA ASP A 62 10.83 -15.80 4.99
C ASP A 62 9.61 -15.19 4.30
N PHE A 63 8.84 -14.38 5.04
CA PHE A 63 7.69 -13.67 4.50
C PHE A 63 8.05 -12.23 4.19
N MET A 64 8.01 -11.86 2.91
CA MET A 64 8.21 -10.50 2.46
C MET A 64 6.89 -9.73 2.41
N TYR A 65 6.90 -8.52 2.97
CA TYR A 65 5.78 -7.61 2.99
C TYR A 65 6.23 -6.19 2.60
N ILE A 66 5.26 -5.36 2.25
CA ILE A 66 5.46 -3.92 2.06
C ILE A 66 4.60 -3.21 3.09
N ALA A 67 5.19 -2.47 4.02
CA ALA A 67 4.43 -1.52 4.83
C ALA A 67 4.46 -0.16 4.14
N CYS A 68 3.28 0.39 3.83
CA CYS A 68 3.16 1.67 3.13
C CYS A 68 2.01 2.47 3.71
N GLN A 69 2.10 3.80 3.69
CA GLN A 69 1.03 4.69 4.17
C GLN A 69 -0.30 4.53 3.41
N GLY A 70 -1.39 4.98 4.01
CA GLY A 70 -2.69 5.03 3.34
C GLY A 70 -2.60 6.05 2.22
N PRO A 71 -2.88 5.68 0.95
CA PRO A 71 -2.66 6.55 -0.20
C PRO A 71 -3.36 7.89 -0.02
N LEU A 72 -2.71 8.95 -0.50
CA LEU A 72 -3.29 10.28 -0.64
C LEU A 72 -3.94 10.38 -2.02
N PRO A 73 -4.86 11.34 -2.25
CA PRO A 73 -5.41 11.58 -3.59
C PRO A 73 -4.33 11.77 -4.65
N THR A 74 -3.23 12.43 -4.29
CA THR A 74 -2.10 12.70 -5.19
C THR A 74 -1.10 11.54 -5.35
N THR A 75 -1.26 10.45 -4.59
CA THR A 75 -0.35 9.29 -4.62
C THR A 75 -1.10 7.99 -4.92
N LEU A 76 -2.29 8.07 -5.54
CA LEU A 76 -3.07 6.88 -5.93
C LEU A 76 -2.39 6.13 -7.08
N GLY A 77 -1.93 6.85 -8.11
CA GLY A 77 -1.14 6.28 -9.21
C GLY A 77 0.15 5.63 -8.69
N ASP A 78 0.95 6.38 -7.91
CA ASP A 78 2.16 5.86 -7.25
C ASP A 78 1.89 4.55 -6.48
N PHE A 79 0.74 4.49 -5.79
CA PHE A 79 0.33 3.35 -5.01
C PHE A 79 0.04 2.12 -5.89
N TRP A 80 -0.72 2.28 -6.97
CA TRP A 80 -1.04 1.18 -7.88
C TRP A 80 0.15 0.76 -8.75
N GLN A 81 1.00 1.71 -9.14
CA GLN A 81 2.29 1.42 -9.77
C GLN A 81 3.14 0.52 -8.86
N MET A 82 3.22 0.83 -7.55
CA MET A 82 3.92 -0.02 -6.59
C MET A 82 3.36 -1.44 -6.57
N VAL A 83 2.04 -1.59 -6.50
CA VAL A 83 1.36 -2.89 -6.49
C VAL A 83 1.70 -3.70 -7.74
N TRP A 84 1.65 -3.04 -8.90
CA TRP A 84 1.92 -3.64 -10.20
C TRP A 84 3.37 -4.09 -10.35
N GLU A 85 4.32 -3.18 -10.09
CA GLU A 85 5.76 -3.46 -10.20
C GLU A 85 6.22 -4.54 -9.23
N GLN A 86 5.64 -4.56 -8.02
CA GLN A 86 5.92 -5.56 -7.00
C GLN A 86 5.03 -6.80 -7.15
N LYS A 87 4.28 -6.97 -8.24
CA LYS A 87 3.44 -8.16 -8.54
C LYS A 87 2.59 -8.63 -7.34
N SER A 88 2.07 -7.68 -6.59
CA SER A 88 1.40 -7.95 -5.33
C SER A 88 -0.07 -8.32 -5.58
N ASN A 89 -0.50 -9.49 -5.09
CA ASN A 89 -1.85 -10.01 -5.35
C ASN A 89 -2.79 -9.90 -4.13
N VAL A 90 -2.28 -9.47 -2.98
CA VAL A 90 -3.07 -9.25 -1.77
C VAL A 90 -2.81 -7.86 -1.24
N ILE A 91 -3.85 -7.23 -0.71
CA ILE A 91 -3.79 -5.97 0.01
C ILE A 91 -4.51 -6.16 1.34
N ALA A 92 -3.82 -5.97 2.47
CA ALA A 92 -4.49 -5.87 3.76
C ALA A 92 -4.69 -4.40 4.16
N MET A 93 -5.93 -3.92 4.26
CA MET A 93 -6.26 -2.58 4.73
C MET A 93 -6.72 -2.63 6.20
N MET A 94 -5.85 -2.17 7.09
CA MET A 94 -6.05 -2.26 8.54
C MET A 94 -6.72 -1.01 9.15
N THR A 95 -7.31 -0.14 8.33
CA THR A 95 -7.91 1.14 8.79
C THR A 95 -9.18 1.45 8.01
N GLN A 96 -10.09 2.20 8.62
CA GLN A 96 -11.22 2.80 7.90
C GLN A 96 -10.75 4.02 7.10
N GLU A 97 -11.52 4.44 6.09
CA GLU A 97 -11.22 5.64 5.31
C GLU A 97 -11.21 6.91 6.18
N VAL A 98 -12.15 6.99 7.14
CA VAL A 98 -12.31 8.10 8.07
C VAL A 98 -12.41 7.55 9.49
N GLU A 99 -11.61 8.10 10.41
CA GLU A 99 -11.64 7.76 11.83
C GLU A 99 -11.68 9.06 12.64
N GLY A 100 -12.68 9.21 13.52
CA GLY A 100 -12.82 10.41 14.35
C GLY A 100 -12.90 11.72 13.53
N GLY A 101 -13.56 11.67 12.37
CA GLY A 101 -13.70 12.81 11.45
C GLY A 101 -12.45 13.15 10.64
N LYS A 102 -11.37 12.37 10.73
CA LYS A 102 -10.14 12.57 9.97
C LYS A 102 -9.95 11.48 8.92
N VAL A 103 -9.68 11.87 7.68
CA VAL A 103 -9.36 10.94 6.59
C VAL A 103 -8.01 10.25 6.88
N LYS A 104 -8.06 8.93 7.09
CA LYS A 104 -6.88 8.08 7.33
C LYS A 104 -6.38 7.42 6.06
N CYS A 105 -7.26 7.13 5.12
CA CYS A 105 -6.93 6.50 3.85
C CYS A 105 -7.85 7.05 2.76
N GLN A 106 -7.29 7.49 1.63
CA GLN A 106 -8.11 7.75 0.45
C GLN A 106 -8.58 6.40 -0.10
N ARG A 107 -9.85 6.31 -0.49
CA ARG A 107 -10.36 5.17 -1.24
C ARG A 107 -9.54 5.00 -2.51
N TYR A 108 -8.99 3.80 -2.70
CA TYR A 108 -8.10 3.48 -3.83
C TYR A 108 -8.72 2.50 -4.82
N TRP A 109 -10.01 2.20 -4.69
CA TRP A 109 -10.77 1.31 -5.57
C TRP A 109 -12.01 2.03 -6.12
N PRO A 110 -12.55 1.61 -7.29
CA PRO A 110 -13.75 2.19 -7.88
C PRO A 110 -14.96 2.07 -6.97
N ASP A 111 -15.84 3.08 -6.96
CA ASP A 111 -17.10 3.05 -6.21
C ASP A 111 -18.16 2.18 -6.89
N THR A 112 -18.08 2.05 -8.21
CA THR A 112 -19.05 1.31 -9.01
C THR A 112 -18.44 -0.02 -9.46
N PRO A 113 -19.01 -1.17 -9.06
CA PRO A 113 -18.55 -2.46 -9.54
C PRO A 113 -18.60 -2.55 -11.07
N ARG A 114 -17.61 -3.21 -11.66
CA ARG A 114 -17.48 -3.42 -13.12
C ARG A 114 -17.31 -2.12 -13.94
N THR A 115 -17.02 -1.01 -13.29
CA THR A 115 -16.55 0.21 -13.95
C THR A 115 -15.03 0.23 -13.89
N ALA A 116 -14.42 0.39 -15.06
CA ALA A 116 -13.00 0.54 -15.19
C ALA A 116 -12.61 2.01 -14.95
N GLU A 117 -11.65 2.26 -14.08
CA GLU A 117 -11.15 3.59 -13.75
C GLU A 117 -9.63 3.65 -13.93
N MET A 118 -9.15 4.67 -14.64
CA MET A 118 -7.71 4.93 -14.77
C MET A 118 -7.15 5.49 -13.47
N VAL A 119 -6.08 4.89 -12.96
CA VAL A 119 -5.39 5.36 -11.74
C VAL A 119 -4.07 6.07 -12.02
N ASP A 120 -3.54 5.88 -13.22
CA ASP A 120 -2.46 6.66 -13.84
C ASP A 120 -2.60 6.60 -15.37
N ASP A 121 -1.55 6.94 -16.13
CA ASP A 121 -1.57 6.95 -17.60
C ASP A 121 -1.48 5.55 -18.25
N ARG A 122 -1.34 4.49 -17.45
CA ARG A 122 -1.03 3.12 -17.89
C ARG A 122 -1.89 2.04 -17.23
N LEU A 123 -2.29 2.24 -15.98
CA LEU A 123 -2.99 1.28 -15.16
C LEU A 123 -4.46 1.64 -15.04
N GLU A 124 -5.29 0.67 -15.39
CA GLU A 124 -6.73 0.66 -15.23
C GLU A 124 -7.10 -0.33 -14.13
N ILE A 125 -8.02 0.05 -13.25
CA ILE A 125 -8.54 -0.83 -12.21
C ILE A 125 -10.04 -1.03 -12.33
N THR A 126 -10.51 -2.24 -12.03
CA THR A 126 -11.93 -2.57 -12.03
C THR A 126 -12.29 -3.32 -10.75
N LEU A 127 -13.31 -2.86 -10.04
CA LEU A 127 -13.87 -3.60 -8.91
C LEU A 127 -14.76 -4.74 -9.43
N ILE A 128 -14.29 -5.98 -9.33
CA ILE A 128 -15.01 -7.17 -9.83
C ILE A 128 -16.02 -7.69 -8.81
N LYS A 129 -15.63 -7.71 -7.54
CA LYS A 129 -16.46 -8.22 -6.43
C LYS A 129 -16.24 -7.37 -5.19
N ASP A 130 -17.33 -7.04 -4.50
CA ASP A 130 -17.30 -6.48 -3.15
C ASP A 130 -18.14 -7.37 -2.22
N GLN A 131 -17.50 -7.97 -1.22
CA GLN A 131 -18.12 -8.91 -0.29
C GLN A 131 -17.94 -8.42 1.14
N HIS A 132 -19.05 -8.07 1.78
CA HIS A 132 -19.09 -7.66 3.17
C HIS A 132 -19.31 -8.88 4.07
N LEU A 133 -18.45 -9.06 5.05
CA LEU A 133 -18.55 -10.03 6.13
C LEU A 133 -18.57 -9.29 7.47
N ASP A 134 -18.87 -9.99 8.56
CA ASP A 134 -19.12 -9.34 9.86
C ASP A 134 -17.99 -8.42 10.34
N ASN A 135 -16.73 -8.82 10.12
CA ASN A 135 -15.56 -8.11 10.65
C ASN A 135 -14.64 -7.53 9.58
N PHE A 136 -14.83 -7.93 8.31
CA PHE A 136 -13.97 -7.51 7.22
C PHE A 136 -14.72 -7.49 5.89
N VAL A 137 -14.19 -6.71 4.96
CA VAL A 137 -14.68 -6.60 3.59
C VAL A 137 -13.62 -7.16 2.66
N ILE A 138 -14.01 -8.07 1.76
CA ILE A 138 -13.14 -8.61 0.71
C ILE A 138 -13.54 -7.97 -0.61
N ARG A 139 -12.59 -7.36 -1.29
CA ARG A 139 -12.73 -6.83 -2.64
C ARG A 139 -11.81 -7.58 -3.59
N LEU A 140 -12.36 -8.00 -4.72
CA LEU A 140 -11.59 -8.48 -5.86
C LEU A 140 -11.44 -7.32 -6.84
N ILE A 141 -10.22 -6.85 -7.02
CA ILE A 141 -9.88 -5.75 -7.92
C ILE A 141 -9.02 -6.33 -9.03
N GLU A 142 -9.43 -6.10 -10.27
CA GLU A 142 -8.64 -6.39 -11.44
C GLU A 142 -7.80 -5.17 -11.79
N VAL A 143 -6.50 -5.37 -12.03
CA VAL A 143 -5.60 -4.33 -12.53
C VAL A 143 -5.10 -4.72 -13.90
N LYS A 144 -5.23 -3.83 -14.86
CA LYS A 144 -4.80 -4.02 -16.25
C LYS A 144 -3.86 -2.90 -16.65
N ASP A 145 -2.80 -3.27 -17.33
CA ASP A 145 -1.90 -2.35 -18.00
C ASP A 145 -2.35 -2.16 -19.45
N ILE A 146 -2.82 -0.97 -19.80
CA ILE A 146 -3.41 -0.68 -21.11
C ILE A 146 -2.35 -0.55 -22.22
N GLN A 147 -1.08 -0.40 -21.87
CA GLN A 147 0.01 -0.22 -22.83
C GLN A 147 0.62 -1.54 -23.30
N VAL A 148 0.35 -2.64 -22.59
CA VAL A 148 0.85 -3.98 -22.93
C VAL A 148 -0.25 -4.73 -23.68
N SER A 149 0.02 -5.07 -24.96
CA SER A 149 -0.92 -5.80 -25.82
C SER A 149 -1.25 -7.18 -25.27
N ASP A 150 -2.54 -7.52 -25.24
CA ASP A 150 -3.31 -8.78 -25.04
C ASP A 150 -2.71 -10.08 -24.43
N GLU A 151 -1.40 -10.21 -24.24
CA GLU A 151 -0.74 -11.41 -23.70
C GLU A 151 -0.28 -11.26 -22.23
N SER A 152 -0.32 -10.06 -21.64
CA SER A 152 -0.12 -9.91 -20.19
C SER A 152 -1.44 -9.99 -19.44
N PRO A 153 -1.64 -11.00 -18.57
CA PRO A 153 -2.88 -11.15 -17.83
C PRO A 153 -3.04 -9.98 -16.87
N PHE A 154 -4.27 -9.51 -16.73
CA PHE A 154 -4.66 -8.68 -15.61
C PHE A 154 -4.25 -9.35 -14.29
N ILE A 155 -3.86 -8.54 -13.31
CA ILE A 155 -3.55 -9.05 -11.97
C ILE A 155 -4.83 -8.96 -11.14
N ASN A 156 -5.29 -10.10 -10.65
CA ASN A 156 -6.36 -10.15 -9.66
C ASN A 156 -5.80 -9.88 -8.27
N ILE A 157 -6.36 -8.88 -7.62
CA ILE A 157 -5.87 -8.39 -6.34
C ILE A 157 -6.99 -8.49 -5.32
N THR A 158 -6.71 -9.26 -4.27
CA THR A 158 -7.63 -9.43 -3.15
C THR A 158 -7.32 -8.38 -2.09
N ALA A 159 -8.18 -7.38 -1.97
CA ALA A 159 -8.11 -6.38 -0.91
C ALA A 159 -9.01 -6.76 0.26
N VAL A 160 -8.44 -6.91 1.44
CA VAL A 160 -9.14 -7.26 2.68
C VAL A 160 -9.09 -6.07 3.63
N GLY A 161 -10.25 -5.47 3.92
CA GLY A 161 -10.37 -4.33 4.85
C GLY A 161 -11.01 -4.73 6.17
N THR A 162 -10.48 -4.33 7.32
CA THR A 162 -11.11 -4.61 8.63
C THR A 162 -12.08 -3.52 9.03
N LEU A 163 -13.22 -3.87 9.65
CA LEU A 163 -14.24 -2.91 10.08
C LEU A 163 -13.99 -2.32 11.49
N TYR A 164 -13.22 -2.99 12.36
CA TYR A 164 -13.21 -2.70 13.82
C TYR A 164 -11.86 -2.44 14.50
N LEU A 165 -10.75 -2.31 13.77
CA LEU A 165 -9.46 -2.02 14.41
C LEU A 165 -9.22 -0.50 14.54
N ASN A 166 -9.48 0.03 15.74
CA ASN A 166 -9.13 1.38 16.18
C ASN A 166 -7.75 1.42 16.85
N TYR A 167 -6.69 0.92 16.21
CA TYR A 167 -5.33 1.17 16.71
C TYR A 167 -4.36 1.30 15.54
N TYR A 168 -3.57 2.37 15.62
CA TYR A 168 -2.38 2.65 14.82
C TYR A 168 -1.67 1.36 14.41
N PHE A 169 -1.64 1.04 13.13
CA PHE A 169 -0.42 0.65 12.41
C PHE A 169 -0.81 0.33 10.98
N LEU A 170 -0.14 1.03 10.10
CA LEU A 170 -0.48 1.16 8.72
C LEU A 170 0.36 0.10 7.98
N VAL A 171 -0.14 -1.14 7.98
CA VAL A 171 0.54 -2.28 7.37
C VAL A 171 -0.32 -2.82 6.26
N ARG A 172 0.04 -2.46 5.03
CA ARG A 172 -0.56 -3.02 3.83
C ARG A 172 0.18 -4.27 3.41
N LEU A 173 -0.04 -5.39 4.09
CA LEU A 173 0.62 -6.64 3.75
C LEU A 173 0.29 -7.01 2.30
N MET A 174 1.27 -6.81 1.43
CA MET A 174 1.30 -7.39 0.10
C MET A 174 1.92 -8.76 0.22
N LYS A 175 1.08 -9.79 0.07
CA LYS A 175 1.56 -11.17 -0.05
C LYS A 175 1.97 -11.36 -1.51
N PHE A 176 3.14 -11.97 -1.71
CA PHE A 176 3.52 -12.55 -2.99
C PHE A 176 2.98 -13.99 -2.97
N SER A 177 2.17 -14.37 -3.96
CA SER A 177 2.07 -15.80 -4.26
C SER A 177 3.12 -16.08 -5.32
N VAL A 178 4.12 -16.87 -4.95
CA VAL A 178 4.89 -17.65 -5.91
C VAL A 178 3.96 -18.69 -6.53
#